data_AF-A0A2G8I6L6-F1
#
_entry.id   AF-A0A2G8I6L6-F1
#
_cell.length_a   1.000
_cell.length_b   1.000
_cell.length_c   1.000
_cell.angle_alpha   90.00
_cell.angle_beta   90.00
_cell.angle_gamma   90.00
#
_symmetry.space_group_name_H-M   'P 1'
#
loop_
_entity.id
_entity.type
_entity.pdbx_description
1 polymer ?
#
loop_
_entity_poly.entity_id
_entity_poly.type
_entity_poly.pdbx_seq_one_letter_code
_entity_poly.pdbx_strand_id
1 'polypeptide(L)'
;MDEEKLYTEYIEHIEAAREIAKKLGMVLLAMDSSGNVLHNAPKYSNIGGLFVMNILRQDNFKNIVENSLKVAATLENTAPQQIERVRKADEENAASSIVSSFLKKNGFK
;
A
#
# COMPACT_ATOMS: atom_id res chain seq x y z
N MET A 1 -27.21 16.49 -21.21
CA MET A 1 -25.86 16.90 -20.80
C MET A 1 -24.92 16.04 -21.60
N ASP A 2 -24.00 16.64 -22.34
CA ASP A 2 -23.08 15.91 -23.21
C ASP A 2 -22.03 15.22 -22.33
N GLU A 3 -22.04 13.88 -22.30
CA GLU A 3 -21.18 13.07 -21.42
C GLU A 3 -19.70 13.28 -21.74
N GLU A 4 -19.35 13.51 -23.00
CA GLU A 4 -17.98 13.73 -23.44
C GLU A 4 -17.47 15.09 -22.94
N LYS A 5 -18.34 16.11 -22.96
CA LYS A 5 -18.05 17.42 -22.36
C LYS A 5 -17.86 17.31 -20.85
N LEU A 6 -18.73 16.58 -20.16
CA LEU A 6 -18.61 16.37 -18.70
C LEU A 6 -17.31 15.64 -18.34
N TYR A 7 -16.94 14.63 -19.11
CA TYR A 7 -15.70 13.89 -18.91
C TYR A 7 -14.46 14.78 -19.11
N THR A 8 -14.48 15.61 -20.15
CA THR A 8 -13.40 16.55 -20.44
C THR A 8 -13.23 17.56 -19.30
N GLU A 9 -14.32 18.19 -18.87
CA GLU A 9 -14.32 19.13 -17.74
C GLU A 9 -13.81 18.46 -16.44
N TYR A 10 -14.19 17.20 -16.19
CA TYR A 10 -13.73 16.44 -15.04
C TYR A 10 -12.20 16.22 -15.06
N ILE A 11 -11.64 15.82 -16.20
CA ILE A 11 -10.20 15.62 -16.36
C ILE A 11 -9.43 16.94 -16.21
N GLU A 12 -9.94 18.04 -16.77
CA GLU A 12 -9.34 19.37 -16.61
C GLU A 12 -9.26 19.80 -15.15
N HIS A 13 -10.31 19.53 -14.37
CA HIS A 13 -10.30 19.84 -12.94
C HIS A 13 -9.28 18.98 -12.16
N ILE A 14 -9.14 17.69 -12.49
CA ILE A 14 -8.13 16.83 -11.88
C ILE A 14 -6.71 17.32 -12.20
N GLU A 15 -6.45 17.67 -13.46
CA GLU A 15 -5.16 18.22 -13.89
C GLU A 15 -4.84 19.55 -13.19
N ALA A 16 -5.81 20.45 -13.08
CA ALA A 16 -5.65 21.70 -12.35
C ALA A 16 -5.32 21.46 -10.87
N ALA A 17 -6.02 20.54 -10.21
CA ALA A 17 -5.75 20.16 -8.83
C ALA A 17 -4.35 19.56 -8.67
N ARG A 18 -3.89 18.75 -9.63
CA ARG A 18 -2.55 18.15 -9.64
C ARG A 18 -1.45 19.22 -9.72
N GLU A 19 -1.60 20.22 -10.59
CA GLU A 19 -0.63 21.29 -10.73
C GLU A 19 -0.60 22.21 -9.51
N ILE A 20 -1.76 22.48 -8.89
CA ILE A 20 -1.82 23.22 -7.62
C ILE A 20 -1.12 22.43 -6.51
N ALA A 21 -1.41 21.14 -6.38
CA ALA A 21 -0.76 20.27 -5.38
C ALA A 21 0.76 20.27 -5.56
N LYS A 22 1.25 20.21 -6.80
CA LYS A 22 2.68 20.29 -7.12
C LYS A 22 3.29 21.62 -6.65
N LYS A 23 2.62 22.76 -6.92
CA LYS A 23 3.07 24.09 -6.46
C LYS A 23 3.13 24.21 -4.94
N LEU A 24 2.24 23.50 -4.23
CA LEU A 24 2.17 23.47 -2.77
C LEU A 24 3.09 22.41 -2.14
N GLY A 25 3.83 21.63 -2.94
CA GLY A 25 4.65 20.53 -2.43
C GLY A 25 3.83 19.36 -1.87
N MET A 26 2.55 19.25 -2.24
CA MET A 26 1.65 18.19 -1.81
C MET A 26 1.65 17.03 -2.80
N VAL A 27 1.51 15.81 -2.28
CA VAL A 27 1.27 14.63 -3.10
C VAL A 27 -0.25 14.46 -3.26
N LEU A 28 -0.71 14.45 -4.51
CA LEU A 28 -2.08 14.19 -4.90
C LEU A 28 -2.16 12.85 -5.62
N LEU A 29 -3.20 12.09 -5.30
CA LEU A 29 -3.57 10.84 -5.94
C LEU A 29 -5.07 10.91 -6.26
N ALA A 30 -5.42 10.80 -7.53
CA ALA A 30 -6.76 10.50 -8.00
C ALA A 30 -6.80 9.06 -8.49
N MET A 31 -7.88 8.34 -8.16
CA MET A 31 -8.07 6.95 -8.54
C MET A 31 -9.52 6.76 -8.98
N ASP A 32 -9.72 6.11 -10.13
CA ASP A 32 -11.05 5.74 -10.59
C ASP A 32 -11.49 4.36 -10.03
N SER A 33 -12.72 3.97 -10.31
CA SER A 33 -13.29 2.68 -9.86
C SER A 33 -12.64 1.45 -10.51
N SER A 34 -11.90 1.62 -11.61
CA SER A 34 -11.16 0.55 -12.29
C SER A 34 -9.72 0.44 -11.79
N GLY A 35 -9.30 1.31 -10.87
CA GLY A 35 -7.95 1.33 -10.30
C GLY A 35 -6.93 2.10 -11.14
N ASN A 36 -7.35 2.84 -12.16
CA ASN A 36 -6.45 3.74 -12.87
C ASN A 36 -6.09 4.91 -11.95
N VAL A 37 -4.80 5.27 -11.94
CA VAL A 37 -4.27 6.29 -11.03
C VAL A 37 -3.67 7.46 -11.78
N LEU A 38 -3.92 8.65 -11.26
CA LEU A 38 -3.28 9.90 -11.68
C LEU A 38 -2.65 10.56 -10.46
N HIS A 39 -1.35 10.82 -10.51
CA HIS A 39 -0.60 11.34 -9.36
C HIS A 39 0.52 12.29 -9.77
N ASN A 40 0.95 13.14 -8.83
CA ASN A 40 2.14 13.99 -8.97
C ASN A 40 3.32 13.50 -8.10
N ALA A 41 3.22 12.32 -7.50
CA ALA A 41 4.26 11.75 -6.65
C ALA A 41 5.57 11.54 -7.43
N PRO A 42 6.73 12.00 -6.93
CA PRO A 42 8.03 11.77 -7.57
C PRO A 42 8.49 10.31 -7.46
N LYS A 43 7.97 9.54 -6.49
CA LYS A 43 8.25 8.12 -6.28
C LYS A 43 6.95 7.39 -5.96
N TYR A 44 6.80 6.18 -6.52
CA TYR A 44 5.64 5.30 -6.24
C TYR A 44 5.47 4.96 -4.76
N SER A 45 6.55 4.95 -3.97
CA SER A 45 6.50 4.76 -2.51
C SER A 45 5.61 5.79 -1.80
N ASN A 46 5.57 7.03 -2.30
CA ASN A 46 4.76 8.10 -1.70
C ASN A 46 3.26 7.89 -1.95
N ILE A 47 2.92 7.20 -3.04
CA ILE A 47 1.54 6.78 -3.34
C ILE A 47 1.11 5.68 -2.37
N GLY A 48 2.00 4.71 -2.10
CA GLY A 48 1.78 3.70 -1.07
C GLY A 48 1.48 4.32 0.29
N GLY A 49 2.22 5.37 0.66
CA GLY A 49 1.93 6.16 1.88
C GLY A 49 0.54 6.78 1.88
N LEU A 50 0.09 7.36 0.77
CA LEU A 50 -1.27 7.90 0.65
C LEU A 50 -2.35 6.83 0.79
N PHE A 51 -2.16 5.65 0.18
CA PHE A 51 -3.08 4.53 0.37
C PHE A 51 -3.15 4.09 1.82
N VAL A 52 -2.00 3.85 2.45
CA VAL A 52 -1.95 3.43 3.85
C VAL A 52 -2.63 4.47 4.74
N MET A 53 -2.35 5.76 4.56
CA MET A 53 -2.98 6.81 5.36
C MET A 53 -4.48 6.95 5.09
N ASN A 54 -4.93 6.75 3.84
CA ASN A 54 -6.35 6.79 3.52
C ASN A 54 -7.11 5.60 4.12
N ILE A 55 -6.50 4.41 4.11
CA ILE A 55 -7.05 3.22 4.75
C ILE A 55 -7.05 3.39 6.28
N LEU A 56 -5.98 3.94 6.87
CA LEU A 56 -5.89 4.24 8.31
C LEU A 56 -6.86 5.34 8.78
N ARG A 57 -7.44 6.15 7.89
CA ARG A 57 -8.55 7.05 8.25
C ARG A 57 -9.85 6.29 8.52
N GLN A 58 -9.97 5.05 8.06
CA GLN A 58 -11.12 4.22 8.36
C GLN A 58 -10.95 3.64 9.77
N ASP A 59 -11.84 4.00 10.69
CA ASP A 59 -11.74 3.64 12.11
C ASP A 59 -11.59 2.13 12.33
N ASN A 60 -12.28 1.31 11.54
CA ASN A 60 -12.17 -0.15 11.63
C ASN A 60 -10.75 -0.65 11.33
N PHE A 61 -10.13 -0.17 10.26
CA PHE A 61 -8.79 -0.61 9.90
C PHE A 61 -7.74 -0.04 10.85
N LYS A 62 -7.89 1.23 11.25
CA LYS A 62 -7.08 1.86 12.29
C LYS A 62 -7.06 1.03 13.58
N ASN A 63 -8.23 0.65 14.06
CA ASN A 63 -8.37 -0.15 15.29
C ASN A 63 -7.70 -1.52 15.17
N ILE A 64 -7.82 -2.17 14.01
CA ILE A 64 -7.12 -3.45 13.75
C ILE A 64 -5.61 -3.24 13.85
N VAL A 65 -5.06 -2.24 13.16
CA VAL A 65 -3.61 -1.95 13.16
C VAL A 65 -3.12 -1.61 14.57
N GLU A 66 -3.80 -0.74 15.29
CA GLU A 66 -3.44 -0.35 16.66
C GLU A 66 -3.48 -1.55 17.63
N ASN A 67 -4.49 -2.41 17.52
CA ASN A 67 -4.59 -3.61 18.35
C ASN A 67 -3.47 -4.61 18.02
N SER A 68 -3.19 -4.85 16.74
CA SER A 68 -2.08 -5.71 16.31
C SER A 68 -0.74 -5.20 16.83
N LEU A 69 -0.48 -3.88 16.76
CA LEU A 69 0.74 -3.28 17.30
C LEU A 69 0.85 -3.44 18.82
N LYS A 70 -0.25 -3.21 19.56
CA LYS A 70 -0.28 -3.41 21.03
C LYS A 70 0.02 -4.86 21.40
N VAL A 71 -0.56 -5.82 20.68
CA VAL A 71 -0.32 -7.26 20.90
C VAL A 71 1.13 -7.61 20.58
N ALA A 72 1.67 -7.14 19.46
CA ALA A 72 3.07 -7.37 19.08
C ALA A 72 4.04 -6.81 20.12
N ALA A 73 3.84 -5.56 20.57
CA ALA A 73 4.65 -4.95 21.62
C ALA A 73 4.53 -5.69 22.97
N THR A 74 3.34 -6.20 23.29
CA THR A 74 3.12 -7.03 24.48
C THR A 74 3.89 -8.34 24.37
N LEU A 75 3.78 -9.03 23.23
CA LEU A 75 4.50 -10.28 22.96
C LEU A 75 6.02 -10.08 22.97
N GLU A 76 6.51 -8.93 22.51
CA GLU A 76 7.95 -8.61 22.52
C GLU A 76 8.47 -8.52 23.96
N ASN A 77 7.67 -7.94 24.85
CA ASN A 77 8.02 -7.81 26.26
C ASN A 77 7.77 -9.09 27.08
N THR A 78 6.77 -9.90 26.73
CA THR A 78 6.31 -11.04 27.55
C THR A 78 6.77 -12.40 27.04
N ALA A 79 6.98 -12.54 25.73
CA ALA A 79 7.34 -13.80 25.09
C ALA A 79 8.23 -13.57 23.84
N PRO A 80 9.39 -12.89 23.96
CA PRO A 80 10.25 -12.54 22.83
C PRO A 80 10.68 -13.76 22.00
N GLN A 81 10.84 -14.91 22.65
CA GLN A 81 11.20 -16.17 21.98
C GLN A 81 10.12 -16.68 21.01
N GLN A 82 8.84 -16.32 21.22
CA GLN A 82 7.77 -16.68 20.30
C GLN A 82 7.80 -15.80 19.04
N ILE A 83 8.10 -14.51 19.17
CA ILE A 83 8.30 -13.62 18.01
C ILE A 83 9.46 -14.11 17.15
N GLU A 84 10.58 -14.49 17.80
CA GLU A 84 11.75 -15.01 17.09
C GLU A 84 11.45 -16.30 16.32
N ARG A 85 10.63 -17.19 16.89
CA ARG A 85 10.19 -18.41 16.21
C ARG A 85 9.32 -18.12 14.99
N VAL A 86 8.40 -17.16 15.09
CA VAL A 86 7.55 -16.76 13.95
C VAL A 86 8.38 -16.14 12.83
N ARG A 87 9.33 -15.25 13.17
CA ARG A 87 10.26 -14.66 12.18
C ARG A 87 11.07 -15.72 11.46
N LYS A 88 11.65 -16.69 12.19
CA LYS A 88 12.40 -17.79 11.57
C LYS A 88 11.53 -18.65 10.66
N ALA A 89 10.31 -18.97 11.08
CA ALA A 89 9.38 -19.71 10.24
C ALA A 89 9.04 -18.95 8.95
N ASP A 90 8.85 -17.64 9.01
CA ASP A 90 8.62 -16.80 7.82
C ASP A 90 9.85 -16.75 6.90
N GLU A 91 11.06 -16.61 7.46
CA GLU A 91 12.32 -16.65 6.70
C GLU A 91 12.51 -18.02 6.01
N GLU A 92 12.25 -19.11 6.71
CA GLU A 92 12.31 -20.48 6.16
C GLU A 92 11.28 -20.67 5.04
N ASN A 93 10.05 -20.18 5.23
CA ASN A 93 9.01 -20.23 4.20
C ASN A 93 9.38 -19.41 2.96
N ALA A 94 9.93 -18.21 3.14
CA ALA A 94 10.40 -17.38 2.04
C ALA A 94 11.55 -18.04 1.27
N ALA A 95 12.54 -18.58 1.99
CA ALA A 95 13.65 -19.31 1.39
C ALA A 95 13.17 -20.56 0.63
N SER A 96 12.26 -21.34 1.23
CA SER A 96 11.66 -22.52 0.60
C SER A 96 10.88 -22.18 -0.68
N SER A 97 10.16 -21.05 -0.68
CA SER A 97 9.45 -20.55 -1.86
C SER A 97 10.40 -20.15 -2.98
N ILE A 98 11.53 -19.50 -2.65
CA ILE A 98 12.58 -19.13 -3.63
C ILE A 98 13.21 -20.39 -4.24
N VAL A 99 13.58 -21.36 -3.41
CA VAL A 99 14.16 -22.63 -3.86
C VAL A 99 13.17 -23.39 -4.74
N SER A 100 11.92 -23.51 -4.31
CA SER A 100 10.86 -24.18 -5.08
C SER A 100 10.62 -23.49 -6.43
N SER A 101 10.66 -22.16 -6.46
CA SER A 101 10.53 -21.39 -7.70
C SER A 101 11.73 -21.59 -8.63
N PHE A 102 12.95 -21.65 -8.09
CA PHE A 102 14.16 -21.95 -8.85
C PHE A 102 14.12 -23.36 -9.42
N LEU A 103 13.71 -24.36 -8.64
CA LEU A 103 13.57 -25.74 -9.08
C LEU A 103 12.55 -25.88 -10.23
N LYS A 104 11.37 -25.27 -10.08
CA LYS A 104 10.35 -25.22 -11.13
C LYS A 104 10.83 -24.56 -12.42
N LYS A 105 11.57 -23.45 -12.31
CA LYS A 105 12.17 -22.77 -13.48
C LYS A 105 13.19 -23.64 -14.21
N ASN A 106 13.82 -24.60 -13.52
CA ASN A 106 14.79 -25.53 -14.08
C ASN A 106 14.17 -26.91 -14.42
N GLY A 107 12.84 -27.02 -14.47
CA GLY A 107 12.15 -28.24 -14.92
C GLY A 107 12.03 -29.33 -13.85
N PHE A 108 12.40 -29.06 -12.60
CA PHE A 108 12.13 -29.95 -11.47
C PHE A 108 10.71 -29.68 -10.94
N LYS A 109 9.96 -30.74 -10.61
CA LYS A 109 8.62 -30.62 -10.02
C LYS A 109 8.67 -30.18 -8.58
#